data_AF-A0A838KCY5-F1
#
_entry.id   AF-A0A838KCY5-F1
#
_cell.length_a   1.000
_cell.length_b   1.000
_cell.length_c   1.000
_cell.angle_alpha   90.00
_cell.angle_beta   90.00
_cell.angle_gamma   90.00
#
_symmetry.space_group_name_H-M   'P 1'
#
loop_
_entity.id
_entity.type
_entity.pdbx_description
1 polymer ?
#
loop_
_entity_poly.entity_id
_entity_poly.type
_entity_poly.pdbx_seq_one_letter_code
_entity_poly.pdbx_strand_id
1 'polypeptide(L)'
;GGAGADLLVGGSGDDTLEGEAGADVLTGDDGDDKLVGGRGLDLASYRLDYDDNGTGTSHTTPVTVDLAAGTATDFGTDTLFTINGAVGGGGDDVLLGDAGANLFRTVPGGTDSVDGRDGRDTVEPLGLRAMVVDLRLGTVIGTVVDTSVTDAGTYVVKLASIQNALGAAQSDDTLRGDGLANRLKGRGGADVIKGRRGNDALYGGLGKDLIKGGSGSDLCRSPRTGARAISCER
;
A
#
# COMPACT_ATOMS: atom_id res chain seq x y z
N GLY A 1 12.07 -5.17 18.03
CA GLY A 1 12.89 -4.25 17.24
C GLY A 1 13.68 -3.39 18.19
N GLY A 2 12.98 -2.74 19.11
CA GLY A 2 13.56 -1.72 19.98
C GLY A 2 13.07 -0.36 19.50
N ALA A 3 13.92 0.66 19.60
CA ALA A 3 13.63 1.94 18.98
C ALA A 3 14.21 1.98 17.56
N GLY A 4 13.41 2.35 16.56
CA GLY A 4 13.89 2.45 15.18
C GLY A 4 12.86 1.98 14.18
N ALA A 5 13.29 1.84 12.93
CA ALA A 5 12.51 1.14 11.92
C ALA A 5 13.19 -0.21 11.72
N ASP A 6 12.57 -1.27 12.21
CA ASP A 6 13.14 -2.61 12.23
C ASP A 6 12.43 -3.54 11.23
N LEU A 7 13.17 -4.52 10.74
CA LEU A 7 12.63 -5.68 10.02
C LEU A 7 12.77 -6.89 10.93
N LEU A 8 11.65 -7.49 11.33
CA LEU A 8 11.61 -8.69 12.15
C LEU A 8 11.06 -9.85 11.33
N VAL A 9 11.72 -11.00 11.44
CA VAL A 9 11.38 -12.25 10.75
C VAL A 9 11.37 -13.36 11.81
N GLY A 10 10.27 -14.09 11.93
CA GLY A 10 10.09 -15.21 12.86
C GLY A 10 10.77 -16.48 12.34
N GLY A 11 10.38 -16.88 11.12
CA GLY A 11 10.88 -18.07 10.46
C GLY A 11 9.90 -19.23 10.65
N SER A 12 10.40 -20.43 10.94
CA SER A 12 9.52 -21.58 11.20
C SER A 12 9.14 -21.73 12.67
N GLY A 13 7.87 -22.02 12.92
CA GLY A 13 7.29 -22.29 14.22
C GLY A 13 6.45 -21.12 14.75
N ASP A 14 5.77 -21.32 15.87
CA ASP A 14 4.94 -20.26 16.48
C ASP A 14 5.81 -19.23 17.20
N ASP A 15 6.03 -18.08 16.58
CA ASP A 15 6.92 -17.03 17.08
C ASP A 15 6.17 -15.87 17.75
N THR A 16 6.91 -15.07 18.51
CA THR A 16 6.43 -13.80 19.05
C THR A 16 7.40 -12.69 18.67
N LEU A 17 6.91 -11.77 17.84
CA LEU A 17 7.67 -10.64 17.33
C LEU A 17 7.17 -9.36 18.00
N GLU A 18 8.06 -8.62 18.64
CA GLU A 18 7.75 -7.32 19.26
C GLU A 18 8.56 -6.22 18.56
N GLY A 19 7.90 -5.33 17.82
CA GLY A 19 8.51 -4.18 17.14
C GLY A 19 9.03 -3.14 18.13
N GLU A 20 8.17 -2.77 19.09
CA GLU A 20 8.34 -1.74 20.12
C GLU A 20 8.08 -0.32 19.62
N ALA A 21 9.10 0.47 19.25
CA ALA A 21 8.90 1.89 18.94
C ALA A 21 9.52 2.24 17.60
N GLY A 22 8.68 2.69 16.67
CA GLY A 22 9.05 3.28 15.40
C GLY A 22 8.23 2.71 14.28
N ALA A 23 8.81 2.42 13.13
CA ALA A 23 8.05 2.00 11.96
C ALA A 23 8.55 0.64 11.50
N ASP A 24 7.97 -0.40 12.08
CA ASP A 24 8.49 -1.75 11.95
C ASP A 24 7.77 -2.54 10.86
N VAL A 25 8.48 -3.51 10.28
CA VAL A 25 7.92 -4.51 9.38
C VAL A 25 8.14 -5.88 10.02
N LEU A 26 7.05 -6.58 10.31
CA LEU A 26 7.05 -7.88 10.99
C LEU A 26 6.57 -8.95 10.01
N THR A 27 7.33 -10.02 9.88
CA THR A 27 7.00 -11.22 9.09
C THR A 27 7.09 -12.43 10.01
N GLY A 28 5.98 -13.14 10.19
CA GLY A 28 5.92 -14.37 10.99
C GLY A 28 6.58 -15.54 10.28
N ASP A 29 6.23 -15.73 9.00
CA ASP A 29 6.50 -16.90 8.16
C ASP A 29 5.64 -18.12 8.59
N ASP A 30 6.23 -19.31 8.78
CA ASP A 30 5.52 -20.57 9.01
C ASP A 30 5.11 -20.70 10.49
N GLY A 31 3.82 -20.85 10.81
CA GLY A 31 3.36 -21.04 12.20
C GLY A 31 2.18 -20.17 12.58
N ASP A 32 1.68 -20.35 13.81
CA ASP A 32 0.67 -19.45 14.40
C ASP A 32 1.39 -18.33 15.18
N ASP A 33 1.69 -17.21 14.52
CA ASP A 33 2.58 -16.19 15.08
C ASP A 33 1.84 -15.09 15.86
N LYS A 34 2.57 -14.44 16.76
CA LYS A 34 2.11 -13.22 17.44
C LYS A 34 2.96 -12.02 17.03
N LEU A 35 2.35 -11.10 16.28
CA LEU A 35 3.00 -9.90 15.76
C LEU A 35 2.52 -8.67 16.57
N VAL A 36 3.42 -8.06 17.33
CA VAL A 36 3.16 -6.88 18.17
C VAL A 36 3.93 -5.68 17.60
N GLY A 37 3.24 -4.78 16.90
CA GLY A 37 3.87 -3.58 16.32
C GLY A 37 4.41 -2.62 17.39
N GLY A 38 3.53 -2.16 18.28
CA GLY A 38 3.88 -1.23 19.34
C GLY A 38 3.51 0.22 18.97
N ARG A 39 4.45 1.14 19.13
CA ARG A 39 4.26 2.57 18.84
C ARG A 39 4.83 2.91 17.48
N GLY A 40 3.95 3.29 16.56
CA GLY A 40 4.32 4.04 15.36
C GLY A 40 3.52 3.54 14.17
N LEU A 41 4.15 3.28 13.03
CA LEU A 41 3.48 2.76 11.84
C LEU A 41 4.07 1.39 11.53
N ASP A 42 3.42 0.36 12.05
CA ASP A 42 3.91 -1.01 11.99
C ASP A 42 3.11 -1.82 10.96
N LEU A 43 3.80 -2.63 10.17
CA LEU A 43 3.21 -3.43 9.10
C LEU A 43 3.44 -4.92 9.35
N ALA A 44 2.38 -5.71 9.26
CA ALA A 44 2.50 -7.16 9.06
C ALA A 44 2.75 -7.43 7.56
N SER A 45 3.77 -8.22 7.24
CA SER A 45 4.22 -8.43 5.86
C SER A 45 4.25 -9.91 5.50
N TYR A 46 3.46 -10.27 4.49
CA TYR A 46 3.34 -11.61 3.89
C TYR A 46 3.89 -11.64 2.46
N ARG A 47 4.83 -10.74 2.19
CA ARG A 47 5.37 -10.51 0.84
C ARG A 47 6.36 -11.59 0.41
N LEU A 48 7.15 -12.09 1.36
CA LEU A 48 8.25 -13.01 1.12
C LEU A 48 8.12 -14.18 2.09
N ASP A 49 8.57 -15.35 1.62
CA ASP A 49 8.80 -16.55 2.41
C ASP A 49 10.30 -16.59 2.72
N TYR A 50 10.68 -16.41 3.99
CA TYR A 50 12.09 -16.50 4.37
C TYR A 50 12.48 -17.94 4.71
N ASP A 51 13.59 -18.42 4.14
CA ASP A 51 14.20 -19.68 4.58
C ASP A 51 15.03 -19.48 5.87
N ASP A 52 15.47 -20.58 6.48
CA ASP A 52 16.32 -20.58 7.68
C ASP A 52 17.64 -19.79 7.52
N ASN A 53 18.05 -19.48 6.28
CA ASN A 53 19.22 -18.67 5.98
C ASN A 53 18.90 -17.18 5.83
N GLY A 54 17.64 -16.78 6.04
CA GLY A 54 17.15 -15.41 5.88
C GLY A 54 17.03 -14.98 4.42
N THR A 55 16.99 -15.92 3.48
CA THR A 55 16.75 -15.63 2.06
C THR A 55 15.25 -15.66 1.77
N GLY A 56 14.71 -14.50 1.38
CA GLY A 56 13.29 -14.35 1.07
C GLY A 56 12.98 -14.62 -0.40
N THR A 57 12.08 -15.57 -0.68
CA THR A 57 11.47 -15.75 -2.00
C THR A 57 10.09 -15.11 -2.03
N SER A 58 9.58 -14.72 -3.21
CA SER A 58 8.23 -14.15 -3.30
C SER A 58 7.20 -15.16 -2.79
N HIS A 59 6.39 -14.74 -1.83
CA HIS A 59 5.20 -15.47 -1.44
C HIS A 59 4.19 -15.45 -2.59
N THR A 60 3.55 -16.56 -2.94
CA THR A 60 2.67 -16.63 -4.14
C THR A 60 1.28 -17.19 -3.87
N THR A 61 1.00 -17.63 -2.65
CA THR A 61 -0.34 -18.06 -2.24
C THR A 61 -1.15 -16.87 -1.70
N PRO A 62 -2.48 -16.94 -1.73
CA PRO A 62 -3.33 -15.89 -1.18
C PRO A 62 -3.21 -15.75 0.34
N VAL A 63 -3.01 -14.54 0.84
CA VAL A 63 -3.15 -14.23 2.27
C VAL A 63 -4.45 -13.48 2.56
N THR A 64 -5.09 -13.75 3.70
CA THR A 64 -6.15 -12.89 4.24
C THR A 64 -5.66 -12.22 5.51
N VAL A 65 -5.60 -10.90 5.52
CA VAL A 65 -5.26 -10.07 6.69
C VAL A 65 -6.47 -9.26 7.10
N ASP A 66 -6.85 -9.33 8.38
CA ASP A 66 -7.92 -8.52 8.97
C ASP A 66 -7.39 -7.81 10.22
N LEU A 67 -7.09 -6.51 10.07
CA LEU A 67 -6.55 -5.69 11.14
C LEU A 67 -7.56 -5.42 12.27
N ALA A 68 -8.87 -5.41 11.96
CA ALA A 68 -9.89 -5.23 13.00
C ALA A 68 -10.10 -6.50 13.83
N ALA A 69 -10.02 -7.67 13.18
CA ALA A 69 -10.04 -8.95 13.86
C ALA A 69 -8.70 -9.23 14.58
N GLY A 70 -7.63 -8.57 14.15
CA GLY A 70 -6.29 -8.80 14.65
C GLY A 70 -5.76 -10.16 14.22
N THR A 71 -6.03 -10.58 12.98
CA THR A 71 -5.66 -11.91 12.47
C THR A 71 -5.14 -11.87 11.05
N ALA A 72 -4.25 -12.80 10.71
CA ALA A 72 -3.92 -13.11 9.32
C ALA A 72 -3.88 -14.63 9.10
N THR A 73 -4.20 -15.09 7.89
CA THR A 73 -4.20 -16.51 7.55
C THR A 73 -3.50 -16.79 6.23
N ASP A 74 -2.54 -17.71 6.26
CA ASP A 74 -2.03 -18.53 5.15
C ASP A 74 -1.12 -19.65 5.69
N PHE A 75 0.04 -19.27 6.25
CA PHE A 75 1.06 -20.12 6.88
C PHE A 75 0.72 -20.62 8.30
N GLY A 76 -0.55 -20.48 8.67
CA GLY A 76 -1.03 -20.56 10.04
C GLY A 76 -2.08 -19.47 10.26
N THR A 77 -2.44 -19.26 11.52
CA THR A 77 -3.34 -18.19 11.95
C THR A 77 -2.62 -17.26 12.91
N ASP A 78 -2.11 -16.16 12.37
CA ASP A 78 -1.40 -15.17 13.15
C ASP A 78 -2.36 -14.31 13.97
N THR A 79 -1.85 -13.82 15.10
CA THR A 79 -2.47 -12.76 15.90
C THR A 79 -1.70 -11.45 15.73
N LEU A 80 -2.42 -10.42 15.31
CA LEU A 80 -1.89 -9.08 15.06
C LEU A 80 -2.30 -8.13 16.18
N PHE A 81 -1.33 -7.46 16.81
CA PHE A 81 -1.57 -6.47 17.84
C PHE A 81 -0.85 -5.17 17.51
N THR A 82 -1.58 -4.04 17.60
CA THR A 82 -1.03 -2.70 17.30
C THR A 82 -0.35 -2.62 15.92
N ILE A 83 -0.86 -3.37 14.94
CA ILE A 83 -0.44 -3.31 13.55
C ILE A 83 -1.30 -2.28 12.83
N ASN A 84 -0.69 -1.44 12.00
CA ASN A 84 -1.35 -0.33 11.31
C ASN A 84 -1.35 -0.49 9.79
N GLY A 85 -0.88 -1.62 9.28
CA GLY A 85 -0.85 -1.88 7.86
C GLY A 85 -0.51 -3.31 7.53
N ALA A 86 -0.74 -3.66 6.27
CA ALA A 86 -0.48 -5.00 5.76
C ALA A 86 0.25 -4.91 4.43
N VAL A 87 1.15 -5.86 4.19
CA VAL A 87 1.78 -6.12 2.90
C VAL A 87 1.34 -7.48 2.40
N GLY A 88 0.67 -7.51 1.25
CA GLY A 88 0.33 -8.75 0.55
C GLY A 88 1.52 -9.43 -0.12
N GLY A 89 1.33 -10.71 -0.45
CA GLY A 89 2.18 -11.51 -1.31
C GLY A 89 1.79 -11.40 -2.79
N GLY A 90 2.27 -12.36 -3.59
CA GLY A 90 1.97 -12.47 -5.01
C GLY A 90 0.72 -13.30 -5.34
N GLY A 91 -0.04 -13.70 -4.32
CA GLY A 91 -1.31 -14.41 -4.47
C GLY A 91 -2.50 -13.48 -4.66
N ASP A 92 -3.72 -14.02 -4.61
CA ASP A 92 -4.96 -13.24 -4.65
C ASP A 92 -5.33 -12.76 -3.24
N ASP A 93 -4.68 -11.70 -2.75
CA ASP A 93 -4.75 -11.35 -1.33
C ASP A 93 -6.03 -10.61 -0.93
N VAL A 94 -6.41 -10.74 0.33
CA VAL A 94 -7.50 -9.96 0.95
C VAL A 94 -6.94 -9.20 2.14
N LEU A 95 -6.86 -7.87 2.02
CA LEU A 95 -6.35 -6.99 3.06
C LEU A 95 -7.48 -6.10 3.60
N LEU A 96 -7.83 -6.28 4.86
CA LEU A 96 -8.96 -5.59 5.52
C LEU A 96 -8.45 -4.72 6.66
N GLY A 97 -8.87 -3.46 6.68
CA GLY A 97 -8.51 -2.47 7.68
C GLY A 97 -9.29 -2.56 8.98
N ASP A 98 -9.05 -1.59 9.84
CA ASP A 98 -9.76 -1.37 11.08
C ASP A 98 -10.48 -0.01 11.07
N ALA A 99 -10.58 0.67 12.21
CA ALA A 99 -11.13 2.03 12.29
C ALA A 99 -10.05 3.12 12.30
N GLY A 100 -8.79 2.71 12.30
CA GLY A 100 -7.61 3.57 12.28
C GLY A 100 -7.26 4.04 10.87
N ALA A 101 -6.11 4.69 10.73
CA ALA A 101 -5.57 4.98 9.41
C ALA A 101 -4.62 3.84 9.02
N ASN A 102 -5.02 3.02 8.06
CA ASN A 102 -4.21 1.88 7.65
C ASN A 102 -3.36 2.16 6.39
N LEU A 103 -2.22 1.49 6.30
CA LEU A 103 -1.37 1.46 5.11
C LEU A 103 -1.38 0.06 4.49
N PHE A 104 -1.90 -0.05 3.27
CA PHE A 104 -1.87 -1.29 2.50
C PHE A 104 -0.84 -1.20 1.40
N ARG A 105 0.09 -2.16 1.39
CA ARG A 105 1.04 -2.36 0.30
C ARG A 105 0.69 -3.62 -0.43
N THR A 106 0.58 -3.50 -1.73
CA THR A 106 0.27 -4.63 -2.61
C THR A 106 1.42 -4.81 -3.58
N VAL A 107 1.67 -6.04 -4.03
CA VAL A 107 2.77 -6.36 -4.93
C VAL A 107 2.24 -7.06 -6.18
N PRO A 108 2.98 -7.07 -7.30
CA PRO A 108 2.52 -7.73 -8.51
C PRO A 108 2.42 -9.23 -8.32
N GLY A 109 1.24 -9.75 -8.61
CA GLY A 109 0.83 -11.14 -8.41
C GLY A 109 -0.67 -11.14 -8.11
N GLY A 110 -1.36 -12.21 -8.48
CA GLY A 110 -2.81 -12.36 -8.27
C GLY A 110 -3.70 -11.16 -8.63
N THR A 111 -4.90 -11.16 -8.04
CA THR A 111 -5.89 -10.08 -8.04
C THR A 111 -6.28 -9.75 -6.61
N ASP A 112 -5.63 -8.76 -6.04
CA ASP A 112 -5.81 -8.39 -4.63
C ASP A 112 -7.14 -7.65 -4.39
N SER A 113 -7.65 -7.77 -3.16
CA SER A 113 -8.77 -7.00 -2.62
C SER A 113 -8.32 -6.26 -1.38
N VAL A 114 -8.45 -4.94 -1.38
CA VAL A 114 -8.14 -4.08 -0.24
C VAL A 114 -9.39 -3.33 0.18
N ASP A 115 -9.80 -3.48 1.43
CA ASP A 115 -10.88 -2.69 2.03
C ASP A 115 -10.36 -1.97 3.27
N GLY A 116 -10.26 -0.63 3.19
CA GLY A 116 -9.82 0.19 4.32
C GLY A 116 -10.77 0.19 5.50
N ARG A 117 -12.06 -0.12 5.26
CA ARG A 117 -13.15 0.07 6.23
C ARG A 117 -13.24 1.52 6.72
N ASP A 118 -13.20 1.72 8.04
CA ASP A 118 -13.34 3.04 8.65
C ASP A 118 -11.96 3.69 8.77
N GLY A 119 -11.93 5.03 8.80
CA GLY A 119 -10.68 5.77 8.97
C GLY A 119 -10.19 6.40 7.68
N ARG A 120 -8.86 6.62 7.58
CA ARG A 120 -8.25 7.37 6.47
C ARG A 120 -7.11 6.59 5.84
N ASP A 121 -7.49 5.64 5.01
CA ASP A 121 -6.61 4.58 4.57
C ASP A 121 -5.83 4.94 3.33
N THR A 122 -4.71 4.25 3.17
CA THR A 122 -3.72 4.53 2.14
C THR A 122 -3.34 3.25 1.43
N VAL A 123 -3.45 3.26 0.10
CA VAL A 123 -2.88 2.22 -0.75
C VAL A 123 -1.54 2.67 -1.34
N GLU A 124 -0.55 1.79 -1.30
CA GLU A 124 0.77 1.95 -1.91
C GLU A 124 1.09 0.69 -2.75
N PRO A 125 0.71 0.66 -4.04
CA PRO A 125 1.10 -0.42 -4.93
C PRO A 125 2.62 -0.38 -5.19
N LEU A 126 3.30 -1.51 -5.02
CA LEU A 126 4.74 -1.66 -5.20
C LEU A 126 5.05 -2.41 -6.51
N GLY A 127 6.29 -2.31 -6.99
CA GLY A 127 6.78 -3.15 -8.11
C GLY A 127 6.21 -2.85 -9.50
N LEU A 128 5.55 -1.70 -9.70
CA LEU A 128 4.94 -1.29 -10.98
C LEU A 128 5.75 -0.21 -11.72
N ARG A 129 5.78 -0.28 -13.07
CA ARG A 129 6.45 0.72 -13.94
C ARG A 129 5.59 1.95 -14.18
N ALA A 130 4.28 1.77 -14.15
CA ALA A 130 3.26 2.78 -14.27
C ALA A 130 1.97 2.16 -13.75
N MET A 131 1.16 2.95 -13.08
CA MET A 131 -0.13 2.49 -12.57
C MET A 131 -1.24 3.52 -12.80
N VAL A 132 -2.47 3.03 -12.81
CA VAL A 132 -3.68 3.81 -12.70
C VAL A 132 -4.36 3.44 -11.38
N VAL A 133 -4.42 4.38 -10.46
CA VAL A 133 -5.26 4.28 -9.26
C VAL A 133 -6.52 5.12 -9.49
N ASP A 134 -7.70 4.52 -9.35
CA ASP A 134 -8.98 5.22 -9.41
C ASP A 134 -9.84 4.86 -8.19
N LEU A 135 -9.85 5.75 -7.19
CA LEU A 135 -10.55 5.54 -5.93
C LEU A 135 -12.08 5.54 -6.08
N ARG A 136 -12.62 6.16 -7.14
CA ARG A 136 -14.06 6.12 -7.42
C ARG A 136 -14.50 4.79 -8.02
N LEU A 137 -13.67 4.23 -8.89
CA LEU A 137 -13.92 2.90 -9.46
C LEU A 137 -13.49 1.78 -8.51
N GLY A 138 -12.69 2.11 -7.50
CA GLY A 138 -12.16 1.14 -6.57
C GLY A 138 -11.14 0.22 -7.25
N THR A 139 -10.20 0.78 -8.02
CA THR A 139 -9.24 -0.04 -8.77
C THR A 139 -7.81 0.50 -8.74
N VAL A 140 -6.85 -0.43 -8.73
CA VAL A 140 -5.48 -0.23 -9.22
C VAL A 140 -5.29 -1.09 -10.46
N ILE A 141 -4.72 -0.52 -11.51
CA ILE A 141 -4.36 -1.25 -12.73
C ILE A 141 -2.93 -0.87 -13.10
N GLY A 142 -2.02 -1.82 -13.24
CA GLY A 142 -0.60 -1.53 -13.48
C GLY A 142 0.09 -2.50 -14.41
N THR A 143 1.25 -2.06 -14.91
CA THR A 143 2.19 -2.89 -15.66
C THR A 143 3.43 -3.17 -14.80
N VAL A 144 3.81 -4.45 -14.72
CA VAL A 144 4.87 -4.96 -13.83
C VAL A 144 6.28 -4.51 -14.29
N VAL A 145 7.20 -4.24 -13.35
CA VAL A 145 8.60 -3.86 -13.61
C VAL A 145 9.41 -4.98 -14.25
N ASP A 146 9.09 -6.23 -13.96
CA ASP A 146 9.91 -7.38 -14.30
C ASP A 146 9.46 -8.10 -15.58
N THR A 147 10.31 -8.06 -16.61
CA THR A 147 10.13 -8.78 -17.87
C THR A 147 10.55 -10.25 -17.79
N SER A 148 10.97 -10.76 -16.63
CA SER A 148 11.26 -12.17 -16.40
C SER A 148 10.05 -12.99 -15.91
N VAL A 149 8.93 -12.33 -15.60
CA VAL A 149 7.66 -13.00 -15.29
C VAL A 149 7.00 -13.42 -16.61
N THR A 150 6.84 -14.73 -16.81
CA THR A 150 6.20 -15.32 -18.00
C THR A 150 4.71 -15.04 -18.12
N ASP A 151 4.13 -14.39 -17.11
CA ASP A 151 2.76 -13.87 -17.12
C ASP A 151 2.83 -12.35 -17.15
N ALA A 152 2.89 -11.76 -18.35
CA ALA A 152 2.75 -10.33 -18.57
C ALA A 152 1.28 -9.90 -18.36
N GLY A 153 0.69 -10.33 -17.24
CA GLY A 153 -0.66 -10.04 -16.82
C GLY A 153 -0.78 -8.58 -16.43
N THR A 154 -1.98 -8.03 -16.63
CA THR A 154 -2.34 -6.75 -16.05
C THR A 154 -2.48 -6.94 -14.55
N TYR A 155 -1.68 -6.23 -13.77
CA TYR A 155 -1.84 -6.22 -12.31
C TYR A 155 -3.14 -5.49 -11.96
N VAL A 156 -4.01 -6.10 -11.17
CA VAL A 156 -5.31 -5.54 -10.78
C VAL A 156 -5.52 -5.66 -9.28
N VAL A 157 -5.87 -4.56 -8.63
CA VAL A 157 -6.35 -4.54 -7.25
C VAL A 157 -7.76 -3.97 -7.21
N LYS A 158 -8.64 -4.58 -6.44
CA LYS A 158 -9.94 -4.01 -6.08
C LYS A 158 -9.80 -3.24 -4.78
N LEU A 159 -10.25 -1.99 -4.77
CA LEU A 159 -10.20 -1.10 -3.62
C LEU A 159 -11.60 -0.81 -3.13
N ALA A 160 -11.79 -0.85 -1.82
CA ALA A 160 -12.94 -0.33 -1.12
C ALA A 160 -12.47 0.58 0.02
N SER A 161 -13.22 1.64 0.28
CA SER A 161 -13.01 2.50 1.44
C SER A 161 -11.60 3.11 1.57
N ILE A 162 -10.91 3.37 0.44
CA ILE A 162 -9.57 3.99 0.42
C ILE A 162 -9.67 5.48 0.04
N GLN A 163 -9.05 6.37 0.83
CA GLN A 163 -9.05 7.81 0.56
C GLN A 163 -7.70 8.34 0.05
N ASN A 164 -6.62 7.58 0.23
CA ASN A 164 -5.28 8.00 -0.13
C ASN A 164 -4.59 7.00 -1.06
N ALA A 165 -3.79 7.52 -1.98
CA ALA A 165 -2.97 6.70 -2.86
C ALA A 165 -1.58 7.31 -3.02
N LEU A 166 -0.57 6.45 -3.03
CA LEU A 166 0.81 6.80 -3.38
C LEU A 166 1.16 6.11 -4.69
N GLY A 167 1.70 6.90 -5.62
CA GLY A 167 2.34 6.41 -6.82
C GLY A 167 3.65 5.67 -6.52
N ALA A 168 4.20 5.08 -7.57
CA ALA A 168 5.49 4.46 -7.58
C ALA A 168 6.61 5.51 -7.47
N ALA A 169 7.79 5.07 -7.06
CA ALA A 169 8.84 6.00 -6.67
C ALA A 169 9.44 6.82 -7.84
N GLN A 170 9.40 6.29 -9.07
CA GLN A 170 10.13 6.82 -10.24
C GLN A 170 9.39 6.58 -11.57
N SER A 171 8.07 6.53 -11.53
CA SER A 171 7.21 6.05 -12.61
C SER A 171 6.14 7.08 -12.96
N ASP A 172 5.74 7.15 -14.23
CA ASP A 172 4.65 8.03 -14.65
C ASP A 172 3.31 7.40 -14.24
N ASP A 173 2.67 7.94 -13.20
CA ASP A 173 1.44 7.37 -12.66
C ASP A 173 0.20 8.20 -12.99
N THR A 174 -0.96 7.55 -12.94
CA THR A 174 -2.24 8.22 -13.00
C THR A 174 -3.04 7.97 -11.73
N LEU A 175 -3.26 9.02 -10.93
CA LEU A 175 -3.98 8.94 -9.67
C LEU A 175 -5.29 9.73 -9.77
N ARG A 176 -6.42 9.08 -9.47
CA ARG A 176 -7.75 9.71 -9.49
C ARG A 176 -8.45 9.49 -8.15
N GLY A 177 -8.82 10.58 -7.50
CA GLY A 177 -9.64 10.62 -6.29
C GLY A 177 -11.09 10.26 -6.57
N ASP A 178 -11.96 10.42 -5.59
CA ASP A 178 -13.37 10.07 -5.63
C ASP A 178 -14.29 11.29 -5.41
N GLY A 179 -15.30 11.17 -4.55
CA GLY A 179 -16.16 12.29 -4.17
C GLY A 179 -15.84 12.87 -2.80
N LEU A 180 -14.84 12.32 -2.12
CA LEU A 180 -14.45 12.61 -0.75
C LEU A 180 -13.12 13.40 -0.74
N ALA A 181 -12.66 13.80 0.45
CA ALA A 181 -11.37 14.47 0.59
C ALA A 181 -10.22 13.47 0.44
N ASN A 182 -9.53 13.46 -0.71
CA ASN A 182 -8.45 12.52 -0.99
C ASN A 182 -7.06 13.11 -0.71
N ARG A 183 -6.07 12.24 -0.43
CA ARG A 183 -4.65 12.61 -0.48
C ARG A 183 -3.93 11.76 -1.51
N LEU A 184 -3.52 12.37 -2.61
CA LEU A 184 -2.87 11.68 -3.73
C LEU A 184 -1.45 12.19 -3.88
N LYS A 185 -0.47 11.28 -3.97
CA LYS A 185 0.94 11.63 -4.13
C LYS A 185 1.58 10.84 -5.27
N GLY A 186 1.92 11.50 -6.36
CA GLY A 186 2.57 10.88 -7.54
C GLY A 186 4.01 10.41 -7.27
N ARG A 187 4.74 11.14 -6.43
CA ARG A 187 6.15 10.89 -6.03
C ARG A 187 7.16 11.26 -7.10
N GLY A 188 7.48 10.38 -8.04
CA GLY A 188 8.51 10.65 -9.04
C GLY A 188 8.07 10.11 -10.37
N GLY A 189 8.33 10.82 -11.46
CA GLY A 189 7.73 10.56 -12.77
C GLY A 189 6.91 11.75 -13.26
N ALA A 190 6.37 11.68 -14.47
CA ALA A 190 5.42 12.64 -15.00
C ALA A 190 3.99 12.17 -14.70
N ASP A 191 3.44 12.64 -13.58
CA ASP A 191 2.18 12.12 -13.05
C ASP A 191 0.94 12.85 -13.58
N VAL A 192 -0.17 12.14 -13.69
CA VAL A 192 -1.52 12.70 -13.92
C VAL A 192 -2.36 12.52 -12.67
N ILE A 193 -2.64 13.61 -11.96
CA ILE A 193 -3.38 13.59 -10.70
C ILE A 193 -4.70 14.36 -10.82
N LYS A 194 -5.81 13.70 -10.49
CA LYS A 194 -7.15 14.30 -10.51
C LYS A 194 -7.89 14.09 -9.19
N GLY A 195 -8.19 15.15 -8.45
CA GLY A 195 -8.94 15.09 -7.19
C GLY A 195 -10.41 14.71 -7.39
N ARG A 196 -11.09 15.38 -8.34
CA ARG A 196 -12.53 15.29 -8.67
C ARG A 196 -13.41 16.15 -7.77
N ARG A 197 -14.14 15.60 -6.80
CA ARG A 197 -14.95 16.40 -5.85
C ARG A 197 -14.35 16.16 -4.47
N GLY A 198 -14.43 17.14 -3.59
CA GLY A 198 -13.89 17.04 -2.25
C GLY A 198 -12.84 18.11 -2.03
N ASN A 199 -12.33 18.22 -0.81
CA ASN A 199 -11.20 19.11 -0.53
C ASN A 199 -9.93 18.28 -0.58
N ASP A 200 -9.27 18.26 -1.73
CA ASP A 200 -8.21 17.31 -2.00
C ASP A 200 -6.82 17.86 -1.67
N ALA A 201 -5.90 16.97 -1.26
CA ALA A 201 -4.49 17.28 -1.10
C ALA A 201 -3.67 16.51 -2.14
N LEU A 202 -3.29 17.21 -3.21
CA LEU A 202 -2.68 16.64 -4.41
C LEU A 202 -1.21 17.04 -4.52
N TYR A 203 -0.33 16.04 -4.54
CA TYR A 203 1.11 16.23 -4.62
C TYR A 203 1.64 15.52 -5.85
N GLY A 204 2.15 16.27 -6.83
CA GLY A 204 2.80 15.69 -8.02
C GLY A 204 4.09 14.99 -7.62
N GLY A 205 5.16 15.77 -7.48
CA GLY A 205 6.42 15.27 -6.95
C GLY A 205 7.55 15.61 -7.90
N LEU A 206 8.56 14.76 -8.02
CA LEU A 206 9.63 14.99 -8.99
C LEU A 206 9.14 14.66 -10.39
N GLY A 207 9.10 15.65 -11.28
CA GLY A 207 8.82 15.43 -12.69
C GLY A 207 7.84 16.46 -13.25
N LYS A 208 7.27 16.15 -14.42
CA LYS A 208 6.36 17.05 -15.12
C LYS A 208 4.92 16.62 -14.90
N ASP A 209 4.34 17.12 -13.82
CA ASP A 209 3.02 16.67 -13.37
C ASP A 209 1.88 17.48 -13.99
N LEU A 210 0.77 16.80 -14.28
CA LEU A 210 -0.53 17.37 -14.58
C LEU A 210 -1.45 17.19 -13.37
N ILE A 211 -1.78 18.28 -12.67
CA ILE A 211 -2.62 18.24 -11.47
C ILE A 211 -3.91 19.02 -11.71
N LYS A 212 -5.05 18.35 -11.51
CA LYS A 212 -6.38 18.95 -11.52
C LYS A 212 -7.08 18.66 -10.20
N GLY A 213 -7.32 19.70 -9.40
CA GLY A 213 -8.10 19.61 -8.15
C GLY A 213 -9.52 19.13 -8.43
N GLY A 214 -10.34 20.02 -8.96
CA GLY A 214 -11.71 19.70 -9.33
C GLY A 214 -12.66 20.65 -8.61
N SER A 215 -13.72 20.13 -8.01
CA SER A 215 -14.66 20.92 -7.20
C SER A 215 -14.33 20.77 -5.72
N GLY A 216 -14.21 21.87 -5.02
CA GLY A 216 -13.87 21.92 -3.60
C GLY A 216 -12.63 22.79 -3.37
N SER A 217 -12.22 22.91 -2.11
CA SER A 217 -11.04 23.69 -1.74
C SER A 217 -9.80 22.81 -1.76
N ASP A 218 -9.15 22.75 -2.92
CA ASP A 218 -8.02 21.85 -3.16
C ASP A 218 -6.65 22.47 -2.83
N LEU A 219 -5.73 21.63 -2.37
CA LEU A 219 -4.30 21.94 -2.20
C LEU A 219 -3.50 21.17 -3.25
N CYS A 220 -2.95 21.86 -4.25
CA CYS A 220 -2.07 21.27 -5.26
C CYS A 220 -0.62 21.72 -5.06
N ARG A 221 0.32 20.77 -4.99
CA ARG A 221 1.76 21.06 -4.87
C ARG A 221 2.58 20.22 -5.84
N SER A 222 3.44 20.89 -6.61
CA SER A 222 4.54 20.26 -7.38
C SER A 222 5.79 21.16 -7.31
N PRO A 223 7.01 20.61 -7.16
CA PRO A 223 8.27 21.34 -7.19
C PRO A 223 8.47 22.12 -8.51
N ARG A 224 9.09 23.30 -8.41
CA ARG A 224 9.28 24.22 -9.56
C ARG A 224 10.22 23.71 -10.65
N THR A 225 10.91 22.59 -10.45
CA THR A 225 11.88 22.04 -11.41
C THR A 225 11.22 21.26 -12.56
N GLY A 226 9.89 21.14 -12.60
CA GLY A 226 9.19 20.42 -13.68
C GLY A 226 7.76 20.85 -14.03
N ALA A 227 7.16 21.88 -13.40
CA ALA A 227 5.73 22.16 -13.59
C ALA A 227 5.31 22.50 -15.05
N ARG A 228 4.20 21.91 -15.51
CA ARG A 228 3.11 22.46 -16.36
C ARG A 228 2.07 21.33 -16.58
N ALA A 229 0.81 21.35 -16.14
CA ALA A 229 -0.11 22.42 -15.72
C ALA A 229 -0.78 22.06 -14.39
N ILE A 230 -0.92 23.04 -13.49
CA ILE A 230 -1.64 22.90 -12.23
C ILE A 230 -2.91 23.74 -12.33
N SER A 231 -4.06 23.10 -12.27
CA SER A 231 -5.37 23.74 -12.13
C SER A 231 -5.95 23.32 -10.79
N CYS A 232 -5.63 24.14 -9.78
CA CYS A 232 -6.25 24.11 -8.46
C CYS A 232 -7.20 25.30 -8.41
N GLU A 233 -8.34 25.19 -9.09
CA GLU A 233 -9.34 26.26 -9.03
C GLU A 233 -10.10 26.24 -7.70
N ARG A 234 -10.67 27.40 -7.34
CA ARG A 234 -11.31 27.72 -6.06
C ARG A 234 -12.81 27.49 -6.10
#